data_AF-A0A6B4JHJ5-F1
#
_entry.id   AF-A0A6B4JHJ5-F1
#
_cell.length_a   1.000
_cell.length_b   1.000
_cell.length_c   1.000
_cell.angle_alpha   90.00
_cell.angle_beta   90.00
_cell.angle_gamma   90.00
#
_symmetry.space_group_name_H-M   'P 1'
#
loop_
_entity.id
_entity.type
_entity.pdbx_description
1 polymer ?
#
loop_
_entity_poly.entity_id
_entity_poly.type
_entity_poly.pdbx_seq_one_letter_code
_entity_poly.pdbx_strand_id
1 'polypeptide(L)' 'MLKQKRKDKKITQEELALFLGVNKSTICRLEKHPEACNPNIKLILKLSKELEIEHLQIYLYFVDNIN' A
#
# COMPACT_ATOMS: atom_id res chain seq x y z
N MET A 1 3.02 -5.39 -6.31
CA MET A 1 2.64 -6.18 -5.11
C MET A 1 1.30 -5.74 -4.51
N LEU A 2 1.18 -4.50 -3.99
CA LEU A 2 -0.01 -4.02 -3.24
C LEU A 2 -1.35 -4.18 -3.99
N LYS A 3 -1.38 -3.79 -5.27
CA LYS A 3 -2.57 -3.89 -6.13
C LYS A 3 -3.11 -5.32 -6.24
N GLN A 4 -2.22 -6.31 -6.31
CA GLN A 4 -2.62 -7.71 -6.44
C GLN A 4 -3.30 -8.16 -5.14
N LYS A 5 -2.64 -7.94 -4.00
CA LYS A 5 -3.19 -8.28 -2.67
C LYS A 5 -4.53 -7.61 -2.40
N ARG A 6 -4.69 -6.34 -2.78
CA ARG A 6 -5.98 -5.65 -2.69
C ARG A 6 -7.07 -6.35 -3.52
N LYS A 7 -6.76 -6.73 -4.76
CA LYS A 7 -7.69 -7.44 -5.64
C LYS A 7 -8.04 -8.84 -5.14
N ASP A 8 -7.08 -9.55 -4.56
CA ASP A 8 -7.30 -10.88 -3.95
C ASP A 8 -8.32 -10.77 -2.80
N LYS A 9 -8.26 -9.68 -2.02
CA LYS A 9 -9.24 -9.33 -0.99
C LYS A 9 -10.55 -8.75 -1.52
N LYS A 10 -10.69 -8.59 -2.84
CA LYS A 10 -11.89 -8.07 -3.54
C LYS A 10 -12.36 -6.68 -3.07
N ILE A 11 -11.45 -5.83 -2.60
CA ILE A 11 -11.76 -4.45 -2.22
C ILE A 11 -11.29 -3.45 -3.31
N THR A 12 -12.01 -2.36 -3.44
CA THR A 12 -11.70 -1.22 -4.31
C THR A 12 -10.58 -0.35 -3.73
N GLN A 13 -10.02 0.55 -4.54
CA GLN A 13 -9.06 1.54 -4.04
C GLN A 13 -9.69 2.52 -3.06
N GLU A 14 -10.98 2.82 -3.21
CA GLU A 14 -11.74 3.72 -2.33
C GLU A 14 -11.90 3.09 -0.94
N GLU A 15 -12.29 1.82 -0.88
CA GLU A 15 -12.41 1.07 0.39
C GLU A 15 -11.07 0.95 1.12
N LEU A 16 -9.99 0.61 0.39
CA LEU A 16 -8.66 0.58 1.00
C LEU A 16 -8.25 1.98 1.53
N ALA A 17 -8.58 3.04 0.80
CA ALA A 17 -8.34 4.41 1.26
C ALA A 17 -9.06 4.72 2.58
N LEU A 18 -10.33 4.31 2.69
CA LEU A 18 -11.12 4.45 3.92
C LEU A 18 -10.47 3.71 5.10
N PHE A 19 -10.03 2.46 4.90
CA PHE A 19 -9.37 1.68 5.97
C PHE A 19 -8.04 2.29 6.42
N LEU A 20 -7.26 2.82 5.49
CA LEU A 20 -5.97 3.44 5.80
C LEU A 20 -6.12 4.87 6.33
N GLY A 21 -7.28 5.52 6.14
CA GLY A 21 -7.51 6.91 6.47
C GLY A 21 -6.74 7.86 5.55
N VAL A 22 -6.72 7.57 4.25
CA VAL A 22 -6.03 8.37 3.22
C VAL A 22 -6.95 8.57 2.01
N ASN A 23 -6.58 9.47 1.10
CA ASN A 23 -7.33 9.67 -0.14
C ASN A 23 -7.09 8.51 -1.13
N LYS A 24 -8.08 8.17 -1.95
CA LYS A 24 -7.93 7.15 -3.01
C LYS A 24 -6.81 7.45 -4.01
N SER A 25 -6.52 8.73 -4.27
CA SER A 25 -5.36 9.13 -5.07
C SER A 25 -4.03 8.65 -4.47
N THR A 26 -3.94 8.58 -3.13
CA THR A 26 -2.79 8.01 -2.41
C THR A 26 -2.67 6.53 -2.72
N ILE A 27 -3.76 5.76 -2.65
CA ILE A 27 -3.76 4.34 -2.99
C ILE A 27 -3.33 4.12 -4.44
N CYS A 28 -3.88 4.91 -5.37
CA CYS A 28 -3.50 4.84 -6.78
C CYS A 28 -1.99 5.07 -6.97
N ARG A 29 -1.41 6.04 -6.26
CA ARG A 29 0.03 6.32 -6.31
C ARG A 29 0.85 5.19 -5.69
N LEU A 30 0.48 4.66 -4.53
CA LEU A 30 1.16 3.51 -3.90
C LEU A 30 1.18 2.27 -4.83
N GLU A 31 0.11 2.07 -5.60
CA GLU A 31 -0.02 0.93 -6.51
C GLU A 31 0.67 1.09 -7.87
N LYS A 32 0.76 2.32 -8.39
CA LYS A 32 1.28 2.60 -9.74
C LYS A 32 2.69 3.18 -9.74
N HIS A 33 3.01 3.96 -8.72
CA HIS A 33 4.23 4.76 -8.62
C HIS A 33 4.88 4.59 -7.23
N PRO A 34 5.20 3.35 -6.81
CA PRO A 34 5.87 3.12 -5.52
C PRO A 34 7.20 3.87 -5.39
N GLU A 35 7.94 4.07 -6.48
CA GLU A 35 9.19 4.83 -6.58
C GLU A 35 9.05 6.30 -6.13
N ALA A 36 7.86 6.86 -6.28
CA ALA A 36 7.55 8.25 -5.91
C ALA A 36 6.87 8.35 -4.53
N CYS A 37 6.87 7.26 -3.75
CA CYS A 37 6.23 7.20 -2.44
C CYS A 37 7.27 7.04 -1.32
N ASN A 38 7.13 7.84 -0.26
CA ASN A 38 7.86 7.66 1.00
C ASN A 38 6.86 7.41 2.15
N PRO A 39 6.30 6.19 2.24
CA PRO A 39 5.32 5.86 3.27
C PRO A 39 5.99 5.82 4.65
N ASN A 40 5.42 6.50 5.63
CA ASN A 40 5.89 6.39 7.00
C ASN A 40 5.56 5.01 7.61
N ILE A 41 6.20 4.69 8.73
CA ILE A 41 6.01 3.42 9.45
C ILE A 41 4.52 3.16 9.74
N LYS A 42 3.75 4.19 10.15
CA LYS A 42 2.31 4.03 10.42
C LYS A 42 1.53 3.53 9.20
N LEU A 43 1.84 4.04 8.01
CA LEU A 43 1.19 3.61 6.77
C LEU A 43 1.60 2.18 6.40
N ILE A 44 2.87 1.80 6.58
CA ILE A 44 3.35 0.43 6.38
C ILE A 44 2.61 -0.54 7.32
N LEU A 45 2.48 -0.20 8.61
CA LEU A 45 1.73 -1.00 9.58
C LEU A 45 0.26 -1.18 9.21
N LYS A 46 -0.40 -0.10 8.78
CA LYS A 46 -1.78 -0.19 8.33
C LYS A 46 -1.92 -1.03 7.05
N LEU A 47 -1.05 -0.83 6.06
CA LEU A 47 -1.07 -1.62 4.82
C LEU A 47 -0.87 -3.11 5.11
N SER A 48 0.05 -3.45 6.01
CA SER A 48 0.30 -4.84 6.42
C SER A 48 -0.95 -5.48 7.02
N LYS A 49 -1.58 -4.78 7.97
CA LYS A 49 -2.81 -5.24 8.61
C LYS A 49 -3.94 -5.42 7.59
N GLU A 50 -4.21 -4.41 6.77
CA GLU A 50 -5.36 -4.42 5.87
C GLU A 50 -5.17 -5.37 4.67
N LEU A 51 -3.94 -5.54 4.18
CA LEU A 51 -3.63 -6.39 3.03
C LEU A 51 -3.09 -7.77 3.39
N GLU A 52 -2.91 -8.07 4.68
CA GLU A 52 -2.34 -9.34 5.18
C GLU A 52 -0.99 -9.66 4.50
N ILE A 53 -0.11 -8.64 4.49
CA ILE A 53 1.26 -8.74 3.98
C ILE A 53 2.17 -8.48 5.16
N GLU A 54 3.26 -9.23 5.28
CA GLU A 54 4.24 -8.97 6.33
C GLU A 54 4.88 -7.56 6.15
N HIS A 55 5.14 -6.87 7.25
CA HIS A 55 5.55 -5.46 7.25
C HIS A 55 6.88 -5.21 6.54
N LEU A 56 7.87 -6.09 6.74
CA LEU A 56 9.16 -6.04 6.07
C LEU A 56 9.00 -6.23 4.56
N GLN A 57 8.09 -7.10 4.08
CA GLN A 57 7.79 -7.22 2.65
C GLN A 57 7.25 -5.91 2.05
N ILE A 58 6.42 -5.17 2.80
CA ILE A 58 5.94 -3.86 2.35
C ILE A 58 7.07 -2.85 2.32
N TYR A 59 7.92 -2.82 3.35
CA TYR A 59 9.09 -1.95 3.38
C TYR A 59 10.01 -2.21 2.18
N LEU A 60 10.39 -3.48 1.96
CA LEU A 60 11.24 -3.90 0.84
C LEU A 60 10.60 -3.52 -0.50
N TYR A 61 9.29 -3.71 -0.67
CA TYR A 61 8.58 -3.26 -1.87
C TYR A 61 8.79 -1.77 -2.17
N PHE A 62 8.81 -0.88 -1.17
CA PHE A 62 9.09 0.53 -1.44
C PHE A 62 10.58 0.80 -1.67
N VAL A 63 11.47 0.16 -0.91
CA VAL A 63 12.93 0.32 -1.07
C VAL A 63 13.42 -0.16 -2.43
N ASP A 64 12.97 -1.33 -2.88
CA ASP A 64 13.37 -1.94 -4.16
C ASP A 64 12.88 -1.13 -5.38
N ASN A 65 11.94 -0.20 -5.19
CA ASN A 65 11.44 0.68 -6.23
C ASN A 65 12.07 2.08 -6.18
N ILE A 66 12.90 2.40 -5.19
CA ILE A 66 13.68 3.64 -5.16
C ILE A 66 14.95 3.38 -5.96
N ASN A 67 15.09 4.05 -7.11
CA ASN A 67 16.35 4.08 -7.87
C ASN A 67 17.43 4.86 -7.13
#